data_AF-A0A6A6LF50-F1
#
_entry.id   AF-A0A6A6LF50-F1
#
_cell.length_a   1.000
_cell.length_b   1.000
_cell.length_c   1.000
_cell.angle_alpha   90.00
_cell.angle_beta   90.00
_cell.angle_gamma   90.00
#
_symmetry.space_group_name_H-M   'P 1'
#
loop_
_entity.id
_entity.type
_entity.pdbx_description
1 polymer ?
#
loop_
_entity_poly.entity_id
_entity_poly.type
_entity_poly.pdbx_seq_one_letter_code
_entity_poly.pdbx_strand_id
1 'polypeptide(L)'
;MSICGAGSGHVSTLELKAAWTLNDFDIGKPLGRGKFGHVYLAREKRVYVALLARALICCHGKHVIHRDIKPENLLVGAQGELKIADFGWSVHAFNRRWTMCGTLDYLPPEMVESVEHDASVDIWSLGVSCYEFLYGVPPFEAKEHSNTCRRIVLVDLKFPPKPAVSSAAEDLTSQVKDLFLKL
;
A
#
# COMPACT_ATOMS: atom_id res chain seq x y z
N MET A 1 -8.96 6.85 -54.90
CA MET A 1 -10.20 7.53 -54.42
C MET A 1 -10.98 6.48 -53.63
N SER A 2 -10.94 6.54 -52.30
CA SER A 2 -12.00 7.11 -51.43
C SER A 2 -13.21 6.16 -51.32
N ILE A 3 -13.80 5.75 -50.18
CA ILE A 3 -13.68 6.03 -48.73
C ILE A 3 -14.64 5.04 -48.00
N CYS A 4 -14.32 4.63 -46.76
CA CYS A 4 -15.19 4.28 -45.60
C CYS A 4 -16.26 3.16 -45.75
N GLY A 5 -16.65 2.33 -44.76
CA GLY A 5 -16.49 2.22 -43.31
C GLY A 5 -17.66 1.38 -42.72
N ALA A 6 -17.51 0.90 -41.48
CA ALA A 6 -18.45 0.11 -40.64
C ALA A 6 -18.52 -1.41 -40.95
N GLY A 7 -18.35 -2.34 -40.02
CA GLY A 7 -18.51 -2.28 -38.56
C GLY A 7 -19.67 -3.19 -38.15
N SER A 8 -19.41 -4.45 -37.82
CA SER A 8 -20.33 -5.25 -37.00
C SER A 8 -19.52 -6.15 -36.06
N GLY A 9 -19.63 -5.84 -34.78
CA GLY A 9 -18.83 -6.42 -33.72
C GLY A 9 -19.12 -7.90 -33.51
N HIS A 10 -18.06 -8.67 -33.36
CA HIS A 10 -18.07 -9.80 -32.44
C HIS A 10 -17.68 -9.27 -31.07
N VAL A 11 -18.67 -9.16 -30.20
CA VAL A 11 -18.47 -9.05 -28.75
C VAL A 11 -17.74 -10.32 -28.32
N SER A 12 -16.44 -10.21 -28.05
CA SER A 12 -15.66 -11.29 -27.48
C SER A 12 -16.09 -11.47 -26.02
N THR A 13 -17.11 -12.30 -25.82
CA THR A 13 -17.37 -12.98 -24.57
C THR A 13 -16.11 -13.77 -24.23
N LEU A 14 -15.34 -13.35 -23.23
CA LEU A 14 -14.41 -14.14 -22.40
C LEU A 14 -13.64 -13.16 -21.49
N GLU A 15 -14.34 -12.53 -20.54
CA GLU A 15 -13.68 -12.11 -19.31
C GLU A 15 -13.25 -13.38 -18.58
N LEU A 16 -11.99 -13.76 -18.74
CA LEU A 16 -11.35 -14.77 -17.91
C LEU A 16 -11.44 -14.29 -16.45
N LYS A 17 -12.32 -14.92 -15.68
CA LYS A 17 -12.35 -14.76 -14.22
C LYS A 17 -10.96 -15.12 -13.69
N ALA A 18 -10.22 -14.12 -13.22
CA ALA A 18 -8.92 -14.30 -12.62
C ALA A 18 -8.99 -15.39 -11.54
N ALA A 19 -8.11 -16.39 -11.62
CA ALA A 19 -8.02 -17.45 -10.63
C ALA A 19 -7.40 -16.88 -9.36
N TRP A 20 -8.19 -16.87 -8.27
CA TRP A 20 -7.74 -16.41 -6.96
C TRP A 20 -6.64 -17.32 -6.39
N THR A 21 -5.66 -16.70 -5.74
CA THR A 21 -4.55 -17.34 -5.03
C THR A 21 -4.52 -16.86 -3.58
N LEU A 22 -3.82 -17.59 -2.69
CA LEU A 22 -3.63 -17.15 -1.31
C LEU A 22 -2.88 -15.81 -1.21
N ASN A 23 -2.10 -15.43 -2.23
CA ASN A 23 -1.39 -14.16 -2.27
C ASN A 23 -2.33 -12.96 -2.51
N ASP A 24 -3.57 -13.17 -2.94
CA ASP A 24 -4.53 -12.08 -3.12
C ASP A 24 -5.18 -11.64 -1.80
N PHE A 25 -4.93 -12.41 -0.74
CA PHE A 25 -5.54 -12.22 0.57
C PHE A 25 -4.50 -12.06 1.67
N ASP A 26 -4.84 -11.24 2.65
CA ASP A 26 -4.18 -11.22 3.94
C ASP A 26 -4.95 -12.13 4.90
N ILE A 27 -4.26 -13.11 5.50
CA ILE A 27 -4.88 -14.19 6.28
C ILE A 27 -4.82 -13.83 7.76
N GLY A 28 -5.98 -13.49 8.30
CA GLY A 28 -6.19 -13.19 9.71
C GLY A 28 -6.46 -14.43 10.58
N LYS A 29 -7.03 -14.19 11.76
CA LYS A 29 -7.20 -15.22 12.80
C LYS A 29 -7.99 -16.46 12.32
N PRO A 30 -7.69 -17.65 12.85
CA PRO A 30 -8.48 -18.84 12.61
C PRO A 30 -9.90 -18.67 13.18
N LEU A 31 -10.91 -19.02 12.39
CA LEU A 31 -12.33 -18.96 12.73
C LEU A 31 -12.91 -20.32 13.13
N GLY A 32 -12.20 -21.41 12.82
CA GLY A 32 -12.60 -22.76 13.19
C GLY A 32 -12.13 -23.82 12.20
N ARG A 33 -12.75 -25.00 12.25
CA ARG A 33 -12.48 -26.12 11.34
C ARG A 33 -13.74 -26.45 10.55
N GLY A 34 -13.65 -26.34 9.23
CA GLY A 34 -14.72 -26.68 8.30
C GLY A 34 -14.43 -27.99 7.54
N LYS A 35 -15.33 -28.34 6.63
CA LYS A 35 -15.26 -29.50 5.71
C LYS A 35 -13.93 -29.63 4.96
N PHE A 36 -13.22 -28.53 4.75
CA PHE A 36 -12.00 -28.46 3.95
C PHE A 36 -10.75 -28.08 4.77
N GLY A 37 -10.80 -28.18 6.10
CA GLY A 37 -9.68 -27.86 6.99
C GLY A 37 -9.92 -26.61 7.83
N HIS A 38 -8.84 -25.93 8.20
CA HIS A 38 -8.91 -24.72 9.02
C HIS A 38 -9.44 -23.53 8.20
N VAL A 39 -10.44 -22.84 8.75
CA VAL A 39 -11.04 -21.65 8.13
C VAL A 39 -10.43 -20.42 8.79
N TYR A 40 -9.97 -19.49 7.98
CA TYR A 40 -9.34 -18.24 8.42
C TYR A 40 -10.14 -17.05 7.92
N LEU A 41 -10.09 -15.94 8.66
CA LEU A 41 -10.52 -14.66 8.11
C LEU A 41 -9.53 -14.29 6.99
N ALA A 42 -10.01 -13.98 5.80
CA ALA A 42 -9.16 -13.55 4.68
C ALA A 42 -9.72 -12.24 4.14
N ARG A 43 -8.85 -11.27 3.87
CA ARG A 43 -9.24 -9.99 3.25
C ARG A 43 -8.41 -9.69 2.04
N GLU A 44 -9.09 -9.22 1.02
CA GLU A 44 -8.46 -8.92 -0.24
C GLU A 44 -7.56 -7.68 -0.13
N LYS A 45 -6.32 -7.78 -0.60
CA LYS A 45 -5.31 -6.72 -0.49
C LYS A 45 -5.77 -5.40 -1.14
N ARG A 46 -6.48 -5.44 -2.29
CA ARG A 46 -7.01 -4.23 -2.95
C ARG A 46 -8.01 -3.45 -2.08
N VAL A 47 -8.84 -4.16 -1.31
CA VAL A 47 -9.87 -3.54 -0.46
C VAL A 47 -9.19 -2.82 0.70
N TYR A 48 -8.11 -3.38 1.25
CA TYR A 48 -7.30 -2.72 2.28
C TYR A 48 -6.72 -1.40 1.82
N VAL A 49 -6.09 -1.38 0.64
CA VAL A 49 -5.49 -0.16 0.08
C VAL A 49 -6.53 0.94 -0.10
N ALA A 50 -7.69 0.60 -0.67
CA ALA A 50 -8.79 1.56 -0.85
C ALA A 50 -9.35 2.09 0.48
N LEU A 51 -9.47 1.23 1.49
CA LEU A 51 -9.93 1.62 2.83
C LEU A 51 -8.90 2.51 3.54
N LEU A 52 -7.61 2.20 3.44
CA LEU A 52 -6.53 2.98 4.03
C LEU A 52 -6.41 4.35 3.37
N ALA A 53 -6.48 4.42 2.03
CA ALA A 53 -6.52 5.68 1.30
C ALA A 53 -7.70 6.56 1.74
N ARG A 54 -8.90 5.98 1.91
CA ARG A 54 -10.07 6.71 2.46
C ARG A 54 -9.84 7.20 3.89
N ALA A 55 -9.19 6.40 4.74
CA ALA A 55 -8.87 6.79 6.10
C ALA A 55 -7.87 7.94 6.14
N LEU A 56 -6.86 7.94 5.25
CA LEU A 56 -5.90 9.04 5.11
C LEU A 56 -6.55 10.32 4.61
N ILE A 57 -7.39 10.27 3.57
CA ILE A 57 -8.18 11.42 3.10
C ILE A 57 -8.98 12.03 4.26
N CYS A 58 -9.58 11.19 5.12
CA CYS A 58 -10.34 11.63 6.27
C CYS A 58 -9.47 12.28 7.37
N CYS A 59 -8.23 11.83 7.56
CA CYS A 59 -7.27 12.42 8.48
C CYS A 59 -6.76 13.76 7.95
N HIS A 60 -6.33 13.79 6.69
CA HIS A 60 -5.81 14.98 6.02
C HIS A 60 -6.88 16.08 5.90
N GLY A 61 -8.14 15.70 5.65
CA GLY A 61 -9.28 16.63 5.68
C GLY A 61 -9.58 17.23 7.07
N LYS A 62 -9.07 16.61 8.15
CA LYS A 62 -9.06 17.17 9.51
C LYS A 62 -7.73 17.83 9.86
N HIS A 63 -6.87 18.05 8.86
CA HIS A 63 -5.52 18.58 9.02
C HIS A 63 -4.67 17.74 9.97
N VAL A 64 -4.80 16.40 9.96
CA VAL A 64 -3.96 15.49 10.73
C VAL A 64 -3.04 14.73 9.79
N ILE A 65 -1.73 14.80 10.00
CA ILE A 65 -0.72 13.98 9.31
C ILE A 65 -0.28 12.89 10.29
N HIS A 66 -0.32 11.62 9.88
CA HIS A 66 -0.10 10.49 10.78
C HIS A 66 1.39 10.26 11.10
N ARG A 67 2.23 10.22 10.06
CA ARG A 67 3.71 10.07 10.09
C ARG A 67 4.25 8.72 10.58
N ASP A 68 3.39 7.73 10.75
CA ASP A 68 3.78 6.35 11.09
C ASP A 68 2.75 5.34 10.55
N ILE A 69 2.44 5.44 9.25
CA ILE A 69 1.55 4.50 8.58
C ILE A 69 2.33 3.23 8.24
N LYS A 70 1.84 2.10 8.76
CA LYS A 70 2.41 0.76 8.59
C LYS A 70 1.38 -0.29 9.03
N PRO A 71 1.48 -1.55 8.58
CA PRO A 71 0.49 -2.58 8.91
C PRO A 71 0.19 -2.74 10.40
N GLU A 72 1.18 -2.57 11.27
CA GLU A 72 1.04 -2.71 12.73
C GLU A 72 0.10 -1.66 13.33
N ASN A 73 -0.01 -0.50 12.69
CA ASN A 73 -0.89 0.59 13.11
C ASN A 73 -2.27 0.55 12.43
N LEU A 74 -2.59 -0.54 11.71
CA LEU A 74 -3.88 -0.74 11.05
C LEU A 74 -4.73 -1.75 11.83
N LEU A 75 -5.84 -1.27 12.38
CA LEU A 75 -6.81 -2.11 13.09
C LEU A 75 -7.93 -2.53 12.17
N VAL A 76 -8.30 -3.80 12.31
CA VAL A 76 -9.20 -4.49 11.40
C VAL A 76 -10.33 -5.10 12.24
N GLY A 77 -11.49 -4.45 12.23
CA GLY A 77 -12.62 -4.86 13.06
C GLY A 77 -13.43 -6.00 12.47
N ALA A 78 -14.35 -6.59 13.24
CA ALA A 78 -15.01 -7.84 12.88
C ALA A 78 -15.94 -7.73 11.66
N GLN A 79 -16.38 -6.51 11.32
CA GLN A 79 -17.36 -6.24 10.27
C GLN A 79 -16.72 -5.80 8.96
N GLY A 80 -15.38 -5.83 8.84
CA GLY A 80 -14.73 -5.36 7.62
C GLY A 80 -14.15 -3.96 7.73
N GLU A 81 -14.29 -3.27 8.86
CA GLU A 81 -13.79 -1.92 9.03
C GLU A 81 -12.26 -1.88 9.19
N LEU A 82 -11.64 -0.88 8.58
CA LEU A 82 -10.25 -0.50 8.81
C LEU A 82 -10.22 0.80 9.60
N LYS A 83 -9.37 0.85 10.62
CA LYS A 83 -9.11 2.04 11.44
C LYS A 83 -7.61 2.22 11.59
N ILE A 84 -7.15 3.46 11.46
CA ILE A 84 -5.77 3.83 11.79
C ILE A 84 -5.67 3.99 13.31
N ALA A 85 -4.61 3.45 13.89
CA ALA A 85 -4.28 3.55 15.30
C ALA A 85 -2.88 4.15 15.50
N ASP A 86 -2.56 4.45 16.76
CA ASP A 86 -1.28 5.02 17.20
C ASP A 86 -0.93 6.38 16.57
N PHE A 87 -1.62 7.41 17.04
CA PHE A 87 -1.37 8.80 16.66
C PHE A 87 -0.21 9.44 17.45
N GLY A 88 0.67 8.66 18.08
CA GLY A 88 1.77 9.16 18.91
C GLY A 88 2.76 10.06 18.15
N TRP A 89 2.89 9.84 16.84
CA TRP A 89 3.71 10.67 15.95
C TRP A 89 2.90 11.67 15.13
N SER A 90 1.59 11.72 15.29
CA SER A 90 0.74 12.57 14.46
C SER A 90 0.88 14.04 14.80
N VAL A 91 0.63 14.90 13.80
CA VAL A 91 0.66 16.36 13.94
C VAL A 91 -0.51 17.01 13.24
N HIS A 92 -0.84 18.22 13.66
CA HIS A 92 -1.74 19.06 12.89
C HIS A 92 -0.96 19.74 11.75
N ALA A 93 -1.45 19.61 10.51
CA ALA A 93 -0.80 20.00 9.25
C ALA A 93 -0.48 21.50 9.14
N PHE A 94 -1.02 22.34 10.04
CA PHE A 94 -0.71 23.76 10.11
C PHE A 94 0.72 24.07 10.57
N ASN A 95 1.42 23.09 11.17
CA ASN A 95 2.78 23.25 11.68
C ASN A 95 3.77 22.44 10.84
N ARG A 96 4.48 23.12 9.93
CA ARG A 96 5.63 22.58 9.20
C ARG A 96 6.70 22.11 10.20
N ARG A 97 7.31 20.93 9.96
CA ARG A 97 8.34 20.35 10.83
C ARG A 97 9.47 19.71 10.03
N TRP A 98 10.62 19.58 10.70
CA TRP A 98 11.84 18.92 10.24
C TRP A 98 12.14 17.62 11.01
N THR A 99 11.27 17.23 11.96
CA THR A 99 11.52 16.10 12.86
C THR A 99 11.46 14.78 12.11
N MET A 100 12.58 14.07 12.03
CA MET A 100 12.62 12.65 11.65
C MET A 100 11.96 11.81 12.76
N CYS A 101 10.82 11.19 12.47
CA CYS A 101 10.10 10.31 13.39
C CYS A 101 9.26 9.29 12.63
N GLY A 102 8.87 8.22 13.31
CA GLY A 102 8.18 7.07 12.72
C GLY A 102 9.09 5.86 12.60
N THR A 103 8.61 4.83 11.90
CA THR A 103 9.34 3.57 11.69
C THR A 103 10.20 3.66 10.44
N LEU A 104 11.52 3.42 10.59
CA LEU A 104 12.52 3.68 9.56
C LEU A 104 12.17 3.12 8.18
N ASP A 105 11.71 1.88 8.09
CA ASP A 105 11.44 1.20 6.82
C ASP A 105 10.28 1.82 6.01
N TYR A 106 9.49 2.70 6.64
CA TYR A 106 8.34 3.39 6.07
C TYR A 106 8.56 4.89 5.89
N LEU A 107 9.72 5.42 6.28
CA LEU A 107 10.01 6.84 6.17
C LEU A 107 10.22 7.26 4.72
N PRO A 108 9.72 8.43 4.32
CA PRO A 108 10.03 9.04 3.03
C PRO A 108 11.42 9.70 3.02
N PRO A 109 12.01 9.94 1.83
CA PRO A 109 13.32 10.56 1.68
C PRO A 109 13.45 11.89 2.42
N GLU A 110 12.45 12.77 2.30
CA GLU A 110 12.45 14.09 2.92
C GLU A 110 12.50 14.03 4.45
N MET A 111 11.92 13.00 5.09
CA MET A 111 12.05 12.83 6.54
C MET A 111 13.42 12.29 6.93
N VAL A 112 13.99 11.38 6.13
CA VAL A 112 15.35 10.85 6.36
C VAL A 112 16.40 11.95 6.21
N GLU A 113 16.20 12.86 5.27
CA GLU A 113 17.06 14.02 5.02
C GLU A 113 16.76 15.20 5.94
N SER A 114 15.80 15.06 6.88
CA SER A 114 15.34 16.12 7.79
C SER A 114 14.90 17.39 7.07
N VAL A 115 14.29 17.23 5.91
CA VAL A 115 13.68 18.27 5.09
C VAL A 115 12.25 18.52 5.58
N GLU A 116 11.75 19.72 5.32
CA GLU A 116 10.37 20.09 5.57
C GLU A 116 9.42 19.18 4.77
N HIS A 117 8.38 18.69 5.44
CA HIS A 117 7.47 17.69 4.88
C HIS A 117 6.02 17.99 5.23
N ASP A 118 5.08 17.48 4.43
CA ASP A 118 3.64 17.68 4.59
C ASP A 118 2.87 16.35 4.62
N ALA A 119 1.60 16.36 4.24
CA ALA A 119 0.75 15.17 4.24
C ALA A 119 1.20 14.09 3.22
N SER A 120 2.08 14.42 2.27
CA SER A 120 2.67 13.49 1.29
C SER A 120 3.37 12.31 1.95
N VAL A 121 3.90 12.49 3.16
CA VAL A 121 4.63 11.45 3.90
C VAL A 121 3.76 10.24 4.21
N ASP A 122 2.47 10.44 4.48
CA ASP A 122 1.53 9.34 4.70
C ASP A 122 1.22 8.58 3.40
N ILE A 123 1.30 9.28 2.25
CA ILE A 123 1.10 8.71 0.92
C ILE A 123 2.29 7.84 0.53
N TRP A 124 3.51 8.27 0.86
CA TRP A 124 4.71 7.43 0.74
C TRP A 124 4.58 6.16 1.58
N SER A 125 4.27 6.30 2.87
CA SER A 125 4.13 5.15 3.78
C SER A 125 2.99 4.20 3.38
N LEU A 126 1.91 4.73 2.77
CA LEU A 126 0.89 3.90 2.10
C LEU A 126 1.51 3.07 0.96
N GLY A 127 2.35 3.66 0.10
CA GLY A 127 3.06 2.96 -0.96
C GLY A 127 3.97 1.85 -0.43
N VAL A 128 4.71 2.11 0.65
CA VAL A 128 5.55 1.12 1.34
C VAL A 128 4.70 -0.03 1.86
N SER A 129 3.59 0.26 2.53
CA SER A 129 2.65 -0.76 3.03
C SER A 129 2.05 -1.59 1.90
N CYS A 130 1.69 -0.96 0.77
CA CYS A 130 1.18 -1.67 -0.40
C CYS A 130 2.22 -2.63 -0.98
N TYR A 131 3.48 -2.19 -1.08
CA TYR A 131 4.57 -3.04 -1.52
C TYR A 131 4.74 -4.23 -0.58
N GLU A 132 4.77 -4.00 0.73
CA GLU A 132 4.91 -5.06 1.71
C GLU A 132 3.74 -6.06 1.65
N PHE A 133 2.51 -5.60 1.46
CA PHE A 133 1.39 -6.51 1.25
C PHE A 133 1.61 -7.40 0.02
N LEU A 134 2.24 -6.93 -1.04
CA LEU A 134 2.49 -7.72 -2.25
C LEU A 134 3.68 -8.68 -2.10
N TYR A 135 4.75 -8.23 -1.45
CA TYR A 135 6.06 -8.92 -1.45
C TYR A 135 6.45 -9.53 -0.09
N GLY A 136 5.70 -9.22 0.97
CA GLY A 136 5.91 -9.70 2.33
C GLY A 136 7.00 -8.98 3.13
N VAL A 137 7.69 -8.00 2.52
CA VAL A 137 8.73 -7.18 3.15
C VAL A 137 8.69 -5.74 2.62
N PRO A 138 9.04 -4.72 3.41
CA PRO A 138 9.18 -3.35 2.93
C PRO A 138 10.23 -3.23 1.79
N PRO A 139 10.01 -2.34 0.81
CA PRO A 139 10.85 -2.23 -0.39
C PRO A 139 12.29 -1.83 -0.09
N PHE A 140 12.53 -1.06 0.96
CA PHE A 140 13.84 -0.47 1.28
C PHE A 140 14.56 -1.14 2.46
N GLU A 141 13.92 -2.09 3.13
CA GLU A 141 14.49 -2.78 4.30
C GLU A 141 15.87 -3.37 3.96
N ALA A 142 16.82 -3.19 4.88
CA ALA A 142 18.15 -3.75 4.82
C ALA A 142 18.62 -4.13 6.22
N LYS A 143 19.67 -4.97 6.31
CA LYS A 143 20.21 -5.45 7.60
C LYS A 143 20.69 -4.34 8.53
N GLU A 144 21.17 -3.23 7.95
CA GLU A 144 21.69 -2.10 8.72
C GLU A 144 20.85 -0.87 8.41
N HIS A 145 20.50 -0.10 9.44
CA HIS A 145 19.72 1.12 9.29
C HIS A 145 20.36 2.13 8.31
N SER A 146 21.68 2.23 8.30
CA SER A 146 22.43 3.08 7.35
C SER A 146 22.15 2.71 5.90
N ASN A 147 22.04 1.41 5.61
CA ASN A 147 21.73 0.90 4.28
C ASN A 147 20.26 1.12 3.94
N THR A 148 19.33 0.95 4.89
CA THR A 148 17.91 1.30 4.70
C THR A 148 17.76 2.78 4.36
N CYS A 149 18.34 3.68 5.16
CA CYS A 149 18.35 5.13 4.89
C CYS A 149 18.89 5.44 3.49
N ARG A 150 20.03 4.84 3.12
CA ARG A 150 20.63 5.04 1.79
C ARG A 150 19.69 4.61 0.67
N ARG A 151 19.00 3.47 0.82
CA ARG A 151 18.07 2.96 -0.19
C ARG A 151 16.82 3.83 -0.29
N ILE A 152 16.33 4.38 0.83
CA ILE A 152 15.22 5.34 0.84
C ILE A 152 15.60 6.60 0.08
N VAL A 153 16.71 7.26 0.45
CA VAL A 153 17.15 8.52 -0.17
C VAL A 153 17.43 8.37 -1.67
N LEU A 154 17.99 7.24 -2.09
CA LEU A 154 18.24 6.95 -3.50
C LEU A 154 17.01 6.42 -4.26
N VAL A 155 15.89 6.18 -3.55
CA VAL A 155 14.70 5.50 -4.08
C VAL A 155 15.10 4.20 -4.81
N ASP A 156 15.95 3.39 -4.18
CA ASP A 156 16.44 2.09 -4.71
C ASP A 156 15.35 1.01 -4.62
N LEU A 157 14.28 1.24 -5.38
CA LEU A 157 13.07 0.42 -5.44
C LEU A 157 13.26 -0.71 -6.45
N LYS A 158 13.06 -1.95 -5.99
CA LYS A 158 13.20 -3.16 -6.81
C LYS A 158 11.94 -4.00 -6.70
N PHE A 159 11.47 -4.51 -7.83
CA PHE A 159 10.35 -5.45 -7.88
C PHE A 159 10.90 -6.82 -8.25
N PRO A 160 11.03 -7.76 -7.29
CA PRO A 160 11.54 -9.08 -7.59
C PRO A 160 10.55 -9.84 -8.47
N PRO A 161 11.01 -10.74 -9.35
CA PRO A 161 10.14 -11.57 -10.19
C PRO A 161 9.33 -12.61 -9.38
N LYS A 162 9.65 -12.79 -8.09
CA LYS A 162 8.97 -13.69 -7.18
C LYS A 162 8.71 -12.98 -5.83
N PRO A 163 7.57 -13.26 -5.15
CA PRO A 163 6.44 -14.05 -5.65
C PRO A 163 5.81 -13.41 -6.90
N ALA A 164 5.25 -14.24 -7.78
CA ALA A 164 4.50 -13.72 -8.92
C ALA A 164 3.28 -12.99 -8.36
N VAL A 165 3.21 -11.69 -8.63
CA VAL A 165 2.03 -10.89 -8.33
C VAL A 165 0.93 -11.30 -9.31
N SER A 166 -0.29 -11.50 -8.82
CA SER A 166 -1.41 -11.87 -9.68
C SER A 166 -1.70 -10.75 -10.69
N SER A 167 -2.27 -11.09 -11.85
CA SER A 167 -2.70 -10.07 -12.81
C SER A 167 -3.71 -9.08 -12.22
N ALA A 168 -4.47 -9.49 -11.19
CA ALA A 168 -5.37 -8.63 -10.44
C ALA A 168 -4.65 -7.57 -9.59
N ALA A 169 -3.38 -7.81 -9.23
CA ALA A 169 -2.55 -6.91 -8.44
C ALA A 169 -1.46 -6.20 -9.28
N GLU A 170 -1.40 -6.43 -10.60
CA GLU A 170 -0.54 -5.68 -11.52
C GLU A 170 -0.90 -4.20 -11.55
N ASP A 171 -2.19 -3.87 -11.52
CA ASP A 171 -2.68 -2.49 -11.44
C ASP A 171 -2.22 -1.82 -10.13
N LEU A 172 -2.36 -2.52 -8.99
CA LEU A 172 -1.85 -2.03 -7.70
C LEU A 172 -0.32 -1.83 -7.74
N THR A 173 0.40 -2.75 -8.38
CA THR A 173 1.87 -2.63 -8.55
C THR A 173 2.23 -1.40 -9.40
N SER A 174 1.47 -1.11 -10.45
CA SER A 174 1.66 0.09 -11.28
C SER A 174 1.36 1.37 -10.49
N GLN A 175 0.29 1.37 -9.68
CA GLN A 175 -0.06 2.51 -8.83
C GLN A 175 0.99 2.77 -7.76
N VAL A 176 1.56 1.72 -7.16
CA VAL A 176 2.67 1.84 -6.19
C VAL A 176 3.92 2.43 -6.86
N LYS A 177 4.26 2.00 -8.08
CA LYS A 177 5.35 2.61 -8.84
C LYS A 177 5.11 4.10 -9.10
N ASP A 178 3.89 4.44 -9.53
CA ASP A 178 3.50 5.81 -9.77
C ASP A 178 3.54 6.67 -8.50
N LEU A 179 3.17 6.12 -7.35
CA LEU A 179 3.24 6.80 -6.05
C LEU A 179 4.68 7.19 -5.68
N PHE A 180 5.64 6.28 -5.86
CA PHE A 180 7.05 6.55 -5.55
C PHE A 180 7.77 7.44 -6.57
N LEU A 181 7.25 7.55 -7.80
CA LEU A 181 7.88 8.33 -8.88
C LEU A 181 7.28 9.73 -9.08
N LYS A 182 6.13 10.02 -8.47
CA LYS A 182 5.42 11.31 -8.58
C LYS A 182 5.58 12.20 -7.34
N LEU A 183 6.20 11.68 -6.28
CA LEU A 183 6.59 12.40 -5.07
C LEU A 183 8.08 12.75 -5.16
#